data_AF-A0A0N7M909-F1
#
_entry.id   AF-A0A0N7M909-F1
#
_cell.length_a   1.000
_cell.length_b   1.000
_cell.length_c   1.000
_cell.angle_alpha   90.00
_cell.angle_beta   90.00
_cell.angle_gamma   90.00
#
_symmetry.space_group_name_H-M   'P 1'
#
loop_
_entity.id
_entity.type
_entity.pdbx_description
1 polymer ?
#
loop_
_entity_poly.entity_id
_entity_poly.type
_entity_poly.pdbx_seq_one_letter_code
_entity_poly.pdbx_strand_id
1 'polypeptide(L)'
;MSILFEKLTPAARDIAEAKLREEGILAPDAPLEYAFEVLPSERTALEIARDSFDSKIAACKDDVCLADMAIAKARRVHKEVMALQS
;
A
#
# COMPACT_ATOMS: atom_id res chain seq x y z
N MET A 1 -13.93 1.21 -1.40
CA MET A 1 -12.89 1.44 -0.36
C MET A 1 -11.95 0.24 -0.38
N SER A 2 -10.66 0.39 -0.08
CA SER A 2 -9.74 -0.76 -0.04
C SER A 2 -9.86 -1.46 1.31
N ILE A 3 -10.01 -2.79 1.29
CA ILE A 3 -10.02 -3.65 2.49
C ILE A 3 -8.80 -3.45 3.40
N LEU A 4 -7.70 -2.94 2.84
CA LEU A 4 -6.52 -2.56 3.60
C LEU A 4 -6.89 -1.58 4.72
N PHE A 5 -7.48 -0.43 4.38
CA PHE A 5 -7.78 0.62 5.36
C PHE A 5 -8.93 0.26 6.29
N GLU A 6 -9.75 -0.72 5.93
CA GLU A 6 -10.80 -1.27 6.81
C GLU A 6 -10.21 -2.16 7.91
N LYS A 7 -9.11 -2.89 7.61
CA LYS A 7 -8.47 -3.81 8.56
C LYS A 7 -7.24 -3.24 9.24
N LEU A 8 -6.62 -2.20 8.68
CA LEU A 8 -5.35 -1.68 9.16
C LEU A 8 -5.48 -1.08 10.57
N THR A 9 -4.77 -1.67 11.52
CA THR A 9 -4.68 -1.17 12.90
C THR A 9 -3.66 -0.02 12.98
N PRO A 10 -3.69 0.81 14.05
CA PRO A 10 -2.68 1.84 14.26
C PRO A 10 -1.25 1.25 14.32
N ALA A 11 -1.06 0.12 15.00
CA ALA A 11 0.26 -0.52 15.09
C ALA A 11 0.76 -1.02 13.72
N ALA A 12 -0.11 -1.64 12.92
CA ALA A 12 0.23 -2.07 11.57
C ALA A 12 0.55 -0.86 10.66
N ARG A 13 -0.20 0.24 10.82
CA ARG A 13 0.03 1.50 10.10
C ARG A 13 1.40 2.07 10.43
N ASP A 14 1.77 2.18 11.70
CA ASP A 14 3.07 2.74 12.11
C ASP A 14 4.24 1.95 11.52
N ILE A 15 4.15 0.61 11.53
CA ILE A 15 5.17 -0.27 10.92
C ILE A 15 5.26 -0.02 9.41
N ALA A 16 4.12 0.01 8.72
CA ALA A 16 4.07 0.21 7.28
C ALA A 16 4.61 1.59 6.87
N GLU A 17 4.20 2.65 7.57
CA GLU A 17 4.65 4.01 7.29
C GLU A 17 6.14 4.18 7.51
N ALA A 18 6.68 3.66 8.63
CA ALA A 18 8.11 3.71 8.89
C ALA A 18 8.91 3.06 7.75
N LYS A 19 8.48 1.87 7.30
CA LYS A 19 9.17 1.15 6.22
C LYS A 19 9.06 1.87 4.88
N LEU A 20 7.88 2.36 4.52
CA LEU A 20 7.67 3.03 3.24
C LEU A 20 8.38 4.38 3.16
N ARG A 21 8.55 5.08 4.29
CA ARG A 21 9.38 6.28 4.39
C ARG A 21 10.86 5.96 4.19
N GLU A 22 11.35 4.88 4.81
CA GLU A 22 12.72 4.38 4.63
C GLU A 22 13.05 4.08 3.17
N GLU A 23 12.04 3.60 2.41
CA GLU A 23 12.16 3.24 1.00
C GLU A 23 11.92 4.41 0.03
N GLY A 24 11.56 5.59 0.55
CA GLY A 24 11.23 6.75 -0.26
C GLY A 24 9.91 6.62 -1.04
N ILE A 25 9.08 5.62 -0.74
CA ILE A 25 7.74 5.46 -1.33
C ILE A 25 6.75 6.41 -0.68
N LEU A 26 6.91 6.67 0.63
CA LEU A 26 6.08 7.60 1.39
C LEU A 26 6.91 8.80 1.85
N ALA A 27 6.38 10.00 1.71
CA ALA A 27 7.06 11.21 2.19
C ALA A 27 7.07 11.27 3.74
N PRO A 28 8.04 11.99 4.36
CA PRO A 28 8.26 12.00 5.81
C PRO A 28 7.02 12.31 6.66
N ASP A 29 6.12 13.18 6.18
CA ASP A 29 4.91 13.60 6.89
C ASP A 29 3.61 13.21 6.16
N ALA A 30 3.72 12.38 5.11
CA ALA A 30 2.55 11.94 4.37
C ALA A 30 1.83 10.81 5.13
N PRO A 31 0.47 10.81 5.12
CA PRO A 31 -0.31 9.70 5.64
C PRO A 31 -0.16 8.49 4.71
N LEU A 32 -0.26 7.26 5.26
CA LEU A 32 -0.11 6.03 4.47
C LEU A 32 -0.94 6.00 3.17
N GLU A 33 -2.13 6.59 3.18
CA GLU A 33 -3.03 6.71 2.03
C GLU A 33 -2.36 7.30 0.79
N TYR A 34 -1.39 8.22 0.96
CA TYR A 34 -0.64 8.82 -0.15
C TYR A 34 0.16 7.79 -0.96
N ALA A 35 0.59 6.68 -0.35
CA ALA A 35 1.25 5.59 -1.08
C ALA A 35 0.33 4.88 -2.08
N PHE A 36 -0.97 5.20 -2.06
CA PHE A 36 -2.01 4.66 -2.94
C PHE A 36 -2.76 5.77 -3.70
N GLU A 37 -2.32 7.02 -3.60
CA GLU A 37 -2.86 8.13 -4.38
C GLU A 37 -2.15 8.14 -5.75
N VAL A 38 -2.92 7.95 -6.82
CA VAL A 38 -2.41 7.87 -8.19
C VAL A 38 -3.24 8.76 -9.11
N LEU A 39 -2.66 9.18 -10.23
CA LEU A 39 -3.38 9.93 -11.25
C LEU A 39 -4.47 9.06 -11.91
N PRO A 40 -5.51 9.67 -12.53
CA PRO A 40 -6.53 8.89 -13.24
C PRO A 40 -5.96 7.95 -14.32
N SER A 41 -4.89 8.36 -14.99
CA SER A 41 -4.16 7.54 -15.98
C SER A 41 -3.43 6.33 -15.37
N GLU A 42 -3.19 6.35 -14.07
CA GLU A 42 -2.44 5.33 -13.33
C GLU A 42 -3.37 4.38 -12.56
N ARG A 43 -4.69 4.54 -12.69
CA ARG A 43 -5.69 3.74 -11.97
C ARG A 43 -5.50 2.23 -12.12
N THR A 44 -5.02 1.77 -13.27
CA THR A 44 -4.71 0.36 -13.51
C THR A 44 -3.68 -0.20 -12.52
N ALA A 45 -2.73 0.61 -12.05
CA ALA A 45 -1.75 0.22 -11.02
C ALA A 45 -2.44 -0.16 -9.70
N LEU A 46 -3.47 0.60 -9.30
CA LEU A 46 -4.27 0.28 -8.12
C LEU A 46 -5.08 -0.99 -8.30
N GLU A 47 -5.66 -1.21 -9.48
CA GLU A 47 -6.47 -2.40 -9.77
C GLU A 47 -5.61 -3.67 -9.72
N ILE A 48 -4.44 -3.64 -10.35
CA ILE A 48 -3.44 -4.74 -10.27
C ILE A 48 -3.03 -5.01 -8.82
N ALA A 49 -2.77 -3.96 -8.04
CA ALA A 49 -2.39 -4.12 -6.63
C ALA A 49 -3.56 -4.65 -5.78
N ARG A 50 -4.80 -4.28 -6.07
CA ARG A 50 -5.99 -4.84 -5.39
C ARG A 50 -6.14 -6.32 -5.67
N ASP A 51 -6.09 -6.73 -6.94
CA ASP A 51 -6.22 -8.14 -7.33
C ASP A 51 -5.13 -9.01 -6.69
N SER A 52 -3.93 -8.45 -6.53
CA SER A 52 -2.76 -9.17 -6.00
C SER A 52 -2.76 -9.34 -4.48
N PHE A 53 -3.44 -8.45 -3.74
CA PHE A 53 -3.26 -8.33 -2.29
C PHE A 53 -4.55 -8.29 -1.46
N ASP A 54 -5.71 -7.88 -2.00
CA ASP A 54 -6.93 -7.71 -1.19
C ASP A 54 -7.37 -9.03 -0.51
N SER A 55 -7.25 -10.17 -1.18
CA SER A 55 -7.54 -11.49 -0.60
C SER A 55 -6.55 -11.90 0.50
N LYS A 56 -5.28 -11.53 0.37
CA LYS A 56 -4.23 -11.81 1.36
C LYS A 56 -4.41 -10.95 2.62
N ILE A 57 -4.76 -9.68 2.42
CA ILE A 57 -5.13 -8.75 3.51
C ILE A 57 -6.35 -9.28 4.27
N ALA A 58 -7.35 -9.79 3.55
CA ALA A 58 -8.52 -10.42 4.16
C ALA A 58 -8.14 -11.59 5.09
N ALA A 59 -7.10 -12.36 4.74
CA ALA A 59 -6.63 -13.50 5.50
C ALA A 59 -5.70 -13.15 6.69
N CYS A 60 -5.14 -11.93 6.75
CA CYS A 60 -4.25 -11.52 7.85
C CYS A 60 -4.96 -11.52 9.21
N LYS A 61 -4.23 -11.95 10.25
CA LYS A 61 -4.70 -12.14 11.63
C LYS A 61 -3.98 -11.29 12.67
N ASP A 62 -2.85 -10.68 12.32
CA ASP A 62 -2.03 -9.88 13.22
C ASP A 62 -1.52 -8.61 12.52
N ASP A 63 -0.99 -7.70 13.33
CA ASP A 63 -0.52 -6.39 12.89
C ASP A 63 0.69 -6.49 11.95
N VAL A 64 1.56 -7.49 12.16
CA VAL A 64 2.75 -7.71 11.32
C VAL A 64 2.32 -8.12 9.91
N CYS A 65 1.38 -9.07 9.78
CA CYS A 65 0.83 -9.46 8.49
C CYS A 65 0.15 -8.29 7.79
N LEU A 66 -0.66 -7.50 8.50
CA LEU A 66 -1.32 -6.32 7.93
C LEU A 66 -0.31 -5.29 7.45
N ALA A 67 0.75 -5.02 8.22
CA ALA A 67 1.81 -4.10 7.84
C ALA A 67 2.58 -4.61 6.61
N ASP A 68 2.98 -5.87 6.60
CA ASP A 68 3.68 -6.50 5.47
C ASP A 68 2.84 -6.44 4.19
N MET A 69 1.53 -6.69 4.30
CA MET A 69 0.62 -6.56 3.15
C MET A 69 0.45 -5.11 2.70
N ALA A 70 0.39 -4.14 3.62
CA ALA A 70 0.35 -2.72 3.28
C ALA A 70 1.61 -2.31 2.50
N ILE A 71 2.79 -2.69 3.00
CA ILE A 71 4.09 -2.42 2.37
C ILE A 71 4.16 -3.07 0.99
N ALA A 72 3.82 -4.36 0.89
CA ALA A 72 3.88 -5.08 -0.37
C ALA A 72 2.90 -4.51 -1.41
N LYS A 73 1.71 -4.11 -0.99
CA LYS A 73 0.72 -3.48 -1.87
C LYS A 73 1.20 -2.11 -2.36
N ALA A 74 1.73 -1.27 -1.47
CA ALA A 74 2.29 0.04 -1.84
C ALA A 74 3.46 -0.09 -2.83
N ARG A 75 4.41 -1.01 -2.58
CA ARG A 75 5.49 -1.34 -3.53
C ARG A 75 4.96 -1.77 -4.89
N ARG A 76 3.87 -2.55 -4.92
CA ARG A 76 3.24 -2.98 -6.17
C ARG A 76 2.69 -1.78 -6.93
N VAL A 77 1.95 -0.89 -6.27
CA VAL A 77 1.42 0.33 -6.88
C VAL A 77 2.56 1.18 -7.44
N HIS A 78 3.58 1.46 -6.64
CA HIS A 78 4.72 2.26 -7.05
C HIS A 78 5.43 1.68 -8.29
N LYS A 79 5.67 0.36 -8.29
CA LYS A 79 6.28 -0.33 -9.45
C LYS A 79 5.45 -0.18 -10.72
N GLU A 80 4.13 -0.35 -10.63
CA GLU A 80 3.25 -0.24 -11.79
C GLU A 80 3.15 1.20 -12.29
N VAL A 81 3.11 2.19 -11.38
CA VAL A 81 3.16 3.61 -11.73
C VAL A 81 4.45 3.94 -12.50
N MET A 82 5.61 3.51 -11.99
CA MET A 82 6.89 3.74 -12.68
C MET A 82 6.94 3.09 -14.08
N ALA A 83 6.30 1.92 -14.26
CA ALA A 83 6.24 1.24 -15.55
C ALA A 83 5.32 1.92 -16.56
N LEU A 84 4.35 2.72 -16.12
CA LEU A 84 3.48 3.53 -17.00
C LEU A 84 4.15 4.82 -17.46
N GLN A 85 5.21 5.25 -16.77
CA GLN A 85 5.94 6.49 -17.05
C GLN A 85 7.20 6.26 -17.92
N SER A 86 7.56 5.00 -18.17
CA SER A 86 8.66 4.56 -19.04
C SER A 86 8.21 4.29 -20.46
#